data_AF-A0A537DZP4-F1
#
_entry.id   AF-A0A537DZP4-F1
#
_cell.length_a   1.000
_cell.length_b   1.000
_cell.length_c   1.000
_cell.angle_alpha   90.00
_cell.angle_beta   90.00
_cell.angle_gamma   90.00
#
_symmetry.space_group_name_H-M   'P 1'
#
loop_
_entity.id
_entity.type
_entity.pdbx_description
1 polymer ?
#
loop_
_entity_poly.entity_id
_entity_poly.type
_entity_poly.pdbx_seq_one_letter_code
_entity_poly.pdbx_strand_id
1 'polypeptide(L)'
;MAARIQLPGRARRGEVIRVGILIQHPMETGYRLEVDGRKVPKNVIRSFACRYNGVEVFRAEMSPGIAANPFLQFHTVALDSGELEFSWVDDAGQPGSAREAIEVT
;
A
#
# COMPACT_ATOMS: atom_id res chain seq x y z
N MET A 1 9.85 7.11 -0.45
CA MET A 1 9.75 5.74 0.09
C MET A 1 9.65 4.78 -1.08
N ALA A 2 10.37 3.65 -1.06
CA ALA A 2 10.24 2.65 -2.10
C ALA A 2 9.07 1.70 -1.79
N ALA A 3 8.44 1.16 -2.83
CA ALA A 3 7.45 0.10 -2.72
C ALA A 3 7.69 -0.94 -3.81
N ARG A 4 7.32 -2.20 -3.52
CA ARG A 4 7.35 -3.30 -4.48
C ARG A 4 5.92 -3.78 -4.72
N ILE A 5 5.51 -3.75 -5.98
CA ILE A 5 4.17 -4.18 -6.40
C ILE A 5 4.24 -5.62 -6.90
N GLN A 6 3.18 -6.37 -6.62
CA GLN A 6 2.91 -7.71 -7.14
C GLN A 6 1.57 -7.65 -7.89
N LEU A 7 1.65 -7.58 -9.21
CA LEU A 7 0.51 -7.50 -10.11
C LEU A 7 0.82 -8.36 -11.35
N PRO A 8 -0.15 -9.13 -11.89
CA PRO A 8 0.04 -9.74 -13.19
C PRO A 8 0.10 -8.64 -14.26
N GLY A 9 1.12 -8.69 -15.13
CA GLY A 9 1.23 -7.73 -16.23
C GLY A 9 0.14 -7.88 -17.30
N ARG A 10 -0.55 -9.03 -17.34
CA ARG A 10 -1.65 -9.31 -18.24
C ARG A 10 -2.74 -10.16 -17.56
N ALA A 11 -4.02 -9.88 -17.84
CA ALA A 11 -5.17 -10.65 -17.37
C ALA A 11 -6.29 -10.69 -18.42
N ARG A 12 -7.21 -11.64 -18.32
CA ARG A 12 -8.42 -11.66 -19.17
C ARG A 12 -9.47 -10.70 -18.64
N ARG A 13 -10.28 -10.13 -19.53
CA ARG A 13 -11.42 -9.33 -19.09
C ARG A 13 -12.36 -10.14 -18.20
N GLY A 14 -12.66 -9.60 -17.02
CA GLY A 14 -13.49 -10.24 -15.99
C GLY A 14 -12.73 -11.17 -15.04
N GLU A 15 -11.41 -11.34 -15.22
CA GLU A 15 -10.59 -12.18 -14.33
C GLU A 15 -10.41 -11.52 -12.95
N VAL A 16 -10.53 -12.31 -11.88
CA VAL A 16 -10.18 -11.88 -10.53
C VAL A 16 -8.67 -11.95 -10.37
N ILE A 17 -8.04 -10.78 -10.28
CA ILE A 17 -6.59 -10.66 -10.14
C ILE A 17 -6.21 -10.39 -8.68
N ARG A 18 -5.05 -10.91 -8.29
CA ARG A 18 -4.43 -10.62 -6.99
C ARG A 18 -3.51 -9.41 -7.14
N VAL A 19 -3.68 -8.45 -6.24
CA VAL A 19 -2.86 -7.24 -6.14
C VAL A 19 -2.14 -7.28 -4.79
N GLY A 20 -0.82 -7.17 -4.81
CA GLY A 20 0.02 -7.10 -3.62
C GLY A 20 0.91 -5.86 -3.64
N ILE A 21 1.14 -5.26 -2.48
CA ILE A 21 2.12 -4.18 -2.32
C ILE A 21 2.89 -4.35 -1.02
N LEU A 22 4.22 -4.23 -1.11
CA LEU A 22 5.14 -4.15 0.02
C LEU A 22 5.70 -2.73 0.08
N ILE A 23 5.41 -2.01 1.16
CA ILE A 23 5.84 -0.62 1.33
C ILE A 23 7.03 -0.57 2.29
N GLN A 24 8.13 0.08 1.92
CA GLN A 24 9.26 0.26 2.84
C GLN A 24 8.93 1.36 3.85
N HIS A 25 8.55 0.96 5.06
CA HIS A 25 8.17 1.89 6.14
C HIS A 25 8.38 1.23 7.51
N PRO A 26 8.96 1.93 8.51
CA PRO A 26 9.29 1.34 9.82
C PRO A 26 8.07 1.00 10.66
N MET A 27 6.92 1.66 10.44
CA MET A 27 5.69 1.49 11.25
C MET A 27 5.96 1.65 12.75
N GLU A 28 6.60 2.75 13.14
CA GLU A 28 6.94 3.00 14.53
C GLU A 28 5.67 3.19 15.37
N THR A 29 5.50 2.35 16.37
CA THR A 29 4.26 2.24 17.13
C THR A 29 4.13 3.32 18.21
N GLY A 30 5.25 3.92 18.62
CA GLY A 30 5.31 4.85 19.75
C GLY A 30 5.58 4.17 21.10
N TYR A 31 5.69 2.85 21.14
CA TYR A 31 5.97 2.08 22.36
C TYR A 31 7.45 1.76 22.55
N ARG A 32 8.26 1.85 21.49
CA ARG A 32 9.70 1.59 21.57
C ARG A 32 10.41 2.71 22.34
N LEU A 33 11.39 2.31 23.15
CA LEU A 33 12.28 3.24 23.85
C LEU A 33 13.65 3.28 23.17
N GLU A 34 14.29 4.45 23.22
CA GLU A 34 15.71 4.61 22.94
C GLU A 34 16.56 4.16 24.13
N VAL A 35 17.88 4.08 23.94
CA VAL A 35 18.83 3.65 24.98
C VAL A 35 18.79 4.57 26.21
N ASP A 36 18.48 5.85 26.01
CA ASP A 36 18.33 6.84 27.08
C ASP A 36 16.95 6.81 27.77
N GLY A 37 16.08 5.88 27.39
CA GLY A 37 14.74 5.70 27.95
C GLY A 37 13.65 6.60 27.34
N ARG A 38 13.96 7.45 26.36
CA ARG A 38 12.96 8.28 25.67
C ARG A 38 12.09 7.42 24.76
N LYS A 39 10.80 7.75 24.66
CA LYS A 39 9.89 7.13 23.70
C LYS A 39 10.22 7.61 22.29
N VAL A 40 10.30 6.68 21.37
CA VAL A 40 10.39 7.00 19.95
C VAL A 40 9.01 7.49 19.51
N PRO A 41 8.90 8.64 18.80
CA PRO A 41 7.61 9.12 18.32
C PRO A 41 6.92 8.11 17.41
N LYS A 42 5.62 7.92 17.62
CA LYS A 42 4.78 7.13 16.72
C LYS A 42 4.85 7.71 15.30
N ASN A 43 5.10 6.84 14.33
CA ASN A 43 4.90 7.14 12.92
C ASN A 43 4.49 5.87 12.19
N VAL A 44 3.19 5.75 11.89
CA VAL A 44 2.65 4.66 11.08
C VAL A 44 2.04 5.21 9.80
N ILE A 45 2.01 4.39 8.75
CA ILE A 45 1.09 4.64 7.64
C ILE A 45 -0.32 4.60 8.22
N ARG A 46 -1.12 5.65 7.99
CA ARG A 46 -2.48 5.78 8.54
C ARG A 46 -3.57 5.53 7.52
N SER A 47 -3.30 5.82 6.25
CA SER A 47 -4.24 5.56 5.16
C SER A 47 -3.51 5.08 3.93
N PHE A 48 -4.10 4.09 3.28
CA PHE A 48 -3.67 3.52 2.02
C PHE A 48 -4.88 3.40 1.08
N ALA A 49 -4.69 3.70 -0.20
CA ALA A 49 -5.68 3.53 -1.23
C ALA A 49 -5.05 2.99 -2.51
N CYS A 50 -5.79 2.13 -3.21
CA CYS A 50 -5.50 1.68 -4.56
C CYS A 50 -6.64 2.13 -5.48
N ARG A 51 -6.29 2.76 -6.60
CA ARG A 51 -7.20 3.15 -7.67
C ARG A 51 -6.84 2.42 -8.95
N TYR A 52 -7.84 1.93 -9.66
CA TYR A 52 -7.69 1.33 -10.98
C TYR A 52 -8.36 2.26 -12.00
N ASN A 53 -7.56 2.84 -12.91
CA ASN A 53 -8.04 3.82 -13.89
C ASN A 53 -8.88 4.95 -13.25
N GLY A 54 -8.40 5.45 -12.10
CA GLY A 54 -9.05 6.52 -11.32
C GLY A 54 -10.17 6.06 -10.37
N VAL A 55 -10.66 4.83 -10.47
CA VAL A 55 -11.70 4.28 -9.58
C VAL A 55 -11.06 3.63 -8.36
N GLU A 56 -11.46 4.02 -7.15
CA GLU A 56 -10.98 3.38 -5.92
C GLU A 56 -11.47 1.93 -5.83
N VAL A 57 -10.54 0.98 -5.83
CA VAL A 57 -10.81 -0.47 -5.76
C VAL A 57 -10.49 -1.05 -4.39
N PHE A 58 -9.67 -0.36 -3.60
CA PHE A 58 -9.32 -0.78 -2.26
C PHE A 58 -8.88 0.41 -1.40
N ARG A 59 -9.29 0.39 -0.14
CA ARG A 59 -8.86 1.34 0.88
C ARG A 59 -8.62 0.62 2.20
N ALA A 60 -7.55 1.02 2.89
CA ALA A 60 -7.25 0.55 4.24
C ALA A 60 -6.86 1.72 5.14
N GLU A 61 -7.38 1.68 6.36
CA GLU A 61 -6.89 2.49 7.46
C GLU A 61 -5.98 1.61 8.31
N MET A 62 -4.79 2.12 8.57
CA MET A 62 -3.69 1.36 9.14
C MET A 62 -3.38 1.88 10.54
N SER A 63 -2.93 0.97 11.42
CA SER A 63 -2.73 1.25 12.83
C SER A 63 -1.42 0.61 13.34
N PRO A 64 -0.96 0.95 14.55
CA PRO A 64 0.27 0.40 15.15
C PRO A 64 0.32 -1.13 15.30
N GLY A 65 -0.79 -1.85 15.08
CA GLY A 65 -0.79 -3.32 15.06
C GLY A 65 -0.19 -3.92 13.78
N ILE A 66 0.12 -3.11 12.78
CA ILE A 66 0.67 -3.58 11.51
C ILE A 66 2.21 -3.57 11.57
N ALA A 67 2.82 -4.67 11.12
CA ALA A 67 4.25 -4.86 11.12
C ALA A 67 5.00 -3.84 10.23
N ALA A 68 6.28 -3.63 10.55
CA ALA A 68 7.21 -2.89 9.70
C ALA A 68 7.28 -3.51 8.29
N ASN A 69 7.51 -2.66 7.30
CA ASN A 69 7.40 -2.96 5.88
C ASN A 69 6.04 -3.59 5.54
N PRO A 70 4.93 -2.84 5.69
CA PRO A 70 3.61 -3.44 5.58
C PRO A 70 3.38 -4.03 4.20
N PHE A 71 2.88 -5.26 4.20
CA PHE A 71 2.41 -5.96 3.01
C PHE A 71 0.89 -6.01 3.01
N LEU A 72 0.27 -5.45 1.98
CA LEU A 72 -1.17 -5.57 1.75
C LEU A 72 -1.41 -6.42 0.51
N GLN A 73 -2.38 -7.33 0.61
CA GLN A 73 -2.82 -8.16 -0.51
C GLN A 73 -4.35 -8.17 -0.57
N PHE A 74 -4.89 -7.91 -1.75
CA PHE A 74 -6.33 -7.93 -2.02
C PHE A 74 -6.59 -8.41 -3.44
N HIS A 75 -7.87 -8.51 -3.81
CA HIS A 75 -8.29 -8.88 -5.14
C HIS A 75 -9.11 -7.75 -5.78
N THR A 76 -9.02 -7.63 -7.08
CA THR A 76 -9.91 -6.80 -7.90
C THR A 76 -10.23 -7.54 -9.20
N VAL A 77 -11.15 -7.02 -10.00
CA VAL A 77 -11.52 -7.60 -11.30
C VAL A 77 -10.84 -6.81 -12.40
N ALA A 78 -10.15 -7.50 -13.30
CA ALA A 78 -9.52 -6.90 -14.48
C ALA A 78 -10.60 -6.56 -15.53
N LEU A 79 -10.98 -5.28 -15.64
CA LEU A 79 -12.02 -4.85 -16.58
C LEU A 79 -11.46 -4.25 -17.87
N ASP A 80 -10.46 -3.38 -17.76
CA ASP A 80 -9.89 -2.63 -18.88
C ASP A 80 -8.39 -2.43 -18.66
N SER A 81 -7.60 -2.45 -19.73
CA SER A 81 -6.17 -2.13 -19.64
C SER A 81 -5.96 -0.74 -19.03
N GLY A 82 -4.83 -0.55 -18.33
CA GLY A 82 -4.46 0.74 -17.78
C GLY A 82 -3.53 0.61 -16.60
N GLU A 83 -3.75 1.43 -15.57
CA GLU A 83 -2.85 1.53 -14.43
C GLU A 83 -3.58 1.36 -13.10
N LEU A 84 -2.89 0.69 -12.18
CA LEU A 84 -3.22 0.71 -10.76
C LEU A 84 -2.31 1.72 -10.06
N GLU A 85 -2.93 2.69 -9.40
CA GLU A 85 -2.27 3.74 -8.62
C GLU A 85 -2.45 3.48 -7.14
N PHE A 86 -1.33 3.38 -6.44
CA PHE A 86 -1.26 3.18 -5.00
C PHE A 86 -0.84 4.48 -4.34
N SER A 87 -1.52 4.85 -3.26
CA SER A 87 -1.20 6.03 -2.47
C SER A 87 -1.31 5.76 -0.98
N TRP A 88 -0.43 6.36 -0.20
CA TRP A 88 -0.47 6.28 1.25
C TRP A 88 0.07 7.55 1.89
N VAL A 89 -0.23 7.74 3.16
CA VAL A 89 0.33 8.82 3.99
C VAL A 89 0.53 8.31 5.41
N ASP A 90 1.62 8.76 6.04
CA ASP A 90 1.96 8.45 7.42
C ASP A 90 1.45 9.52 8.41
N ASP A 91 1.74 9.32 9.70
CA ASP A 91 1.37 10.27 10.76
C ASP A 91 2.17 11.58 10.67
N ALA A 92 3.37 11.54 10.08
CA ALA A 92 4.17 12.73 9.80
C ALA A 92 3.68 13.50 8.56
N GLY A 93 2.58 13.06 7.94
CA GLY A 93 2.02 13.66 6.73
C GLY A 93 2.84 13.40 5.47
N GLN A 94 3.83 12.50 5.52
CA GLN A 94 4.66 12.15 4.38
C GLN A 94 3.86 11.29 3.41
N PRO A 95 3.64 11.76 2.17
CA PRO A 95 2.95 10.96 1.16
C PRO A 95 3.90 9.93 0.56
N GLY A 96 3.32 8.82 0.10
CA GLY A 96 3.97 7.88 -0.80
C GLY A 96 3.01 7.42 -1.87
N SER A 97 3.58 7.04 -3.02
CA SER A 97 2.81 6.56 -4.16
C SER A 97 3.61 5.57 -4.98
N ALA A 98 2.90 4.68 -5.67
CA ALA A 98 3.48 3.77 -6.66
C ALA A 98 2.43 3.50 -7.75
N ARG A 99 2.88 3.04 -8.93
CA ARG A 99 2.01 2.72 -10.06
C ARG A 99 2.50 1.47 -10.75
N GLU A 100 1.58 0.68 -11.28
CA GLU A 100 1.89 -0.48 -12.11
C GLU A 100 0.81 -0.65 -13.18
N ALA A 101 1.25 -0.97 -14.41
CA ALA A 101 0.35 -1.16 -15.53
C ALA A 101 -0.17 -2.60 -15.60
N ILE A 102 -1.37 -2.76 -16.14
CA ILE A 102 -1.96 -4.06 -16.48
C ILE A 102 -2.55 -4.01 -17.89
N GLU A 103 -2.29 -5.05 -18.66
CA GLU A 103 -2.92 -5.30 -19.96
C GLU A 103 -4.11 -6.25 -19.79
N VAL A 104 -5.29 -5.86 -20.23
CA VAL A 104 -6.49 -6.70 -20.26
C VAL A 104 -6.78 -7.15 -21.68
N THR A 105 -6.89 -8.46 -21.87
CA THR A 105 -7.20 -9.12 -23.16
C THR A 105 -8.63 -9.63 -23.22
#